data_AF-A0A504Z549-F1
#
_entry.id   AF-A0A504Z549-F1
#
_cell.length_a   1.000
_cell.length_b   1.000
_cell.length_c   1.000
_cell.angle_alpha   90.00
_cell.angle_beta   90.00
_cell.angle_gamma   90.00
#
_symmetry.space_group_name_H-M   'P 1'
#
loop_
_entity.id
_entity.type
_entity.pdbx_description
1 polymer ?
#
loop_
_entity_poly.entity_id
_entity_poly.type
_entity_poly.pdbx_seq_one_letter_code
_entity_poly.pdbx_strand_id
1 'polypeptide(L)'
;MINLVITWLYSPRWFFILKNSLHICFKHCHEFLPYYSVFQALKHAAIYANRKLEVAFVYAENLEDHMRTSNPDLFHQAWLSVSNSQAVVVPGGFGARGFEGKLAAIRFCRERGVPFLGLCLGLQCAAIEFARSVLGWQVRLYLVSFEGICVLPPQ
;
A
#
# COMPACT_ATOMS: atom_id res chain seq x y z
N MET A 1 1.94 -16.40 36.38
CA MET A 1 2.24 -17.34 35.27
C MET A 1 1.01 -17.88 34.54
N ILE A 2 -0.15 -18.03 35.18
CA ILE A 2 -1.35 -18.61 34.54
C ILE A 2 -1.97 -17.75 33.41
N ASN A 3 -1.97 -16.41 33.54
CA ASN A 3 -2.54 -15.51 32.53
C ASN A 3 -1.73 -15.46 31.21
N LEU A 4 -0.41 -15.67 31.29
CA LEU A 4 0.47 -15.68 30.10
C LEU A 4 0.27 -16.96 29.29
N VAL A 5 0.08 -18.09 29.99
CA VAL A 5 -0.19 -19.38 29.38
C VAL A 5 -1.58 -19.41 28.75
N ILE A 6 -2.60 -18.76 29.35
CA ILE A 6 -3.94 -18.61 28.74
C ILE A 6 -3.89 -17.76 27.47
N THR A 7 -3.17 -16.64 27.48
CA THR A 7 -3.03 -15.77 26.29
C THR A 7 -2.36 -16.50 25.11
N TRP A 8 -1.37 -17.35 25.39
CA TRP A 8 -0.69 -18.16 24.38
C TRP A 8 -1.45 -19.44 23.99
N LEU A 9 -2.14 -20.10 24.91
CA LEU A 9 -2.90 -21.34 24.65
C LEU A 9 -4.25 -21.11 23.96
N TYR A 10 -4.82 -19.90 24.04
CA TYR A 10 -6.01 -19.53 23.24
C TYR A 10 -5.66 -19.19 21.78
N SER A 11 -4.37 -19.16 21.42
CA SER A 11 -3.86 -18.78 20.09
C SER A 11 -4.01 -19.81 18.95
N PRO A 12 -4.05 -21.16 19.16
CA PRO A 12 -3.96 -22.08 18.02
C PRO A 12 -5.30 -22.57 17.47
N ARG A 13 -6.46 -21.99 17.86
CA ARG A 13 -7.73 -22.68 17.59
C ARG A 13 -8.96 -21.80 17.34
N TRP A 14 -8.92 -20.89 16.35
CA TRP A 14 -10.15 -20.29 15.82
C TRP A 14 -10.12 -20.17 14.29
N PHE A 15 -10.63 -21.22 13.65
CA PHE A 15 -11.11 -21.21 12.27
C PHE A 15 -12.59 -20.79 12.33
N PHE A 16 -12.94 -19.54 12.05
CA PHE A 16 -14.33 -19.15 11.75
C PHE A 16 -14.38 -17.96 10.79
N ILE A 17 -15.18 -18.13 9.75
CA ILE A 17 -15.33 -17.32 8.54
C ILE A 17 -16.19 -16.08 8.84
N LEU A 18 -15.70 -14.89 8.44
CA LEU A 18 -16.53 -13.75 8.06
C LEU A 18 -15.91 -13.02 6.85
N LYS A 19 -16.73 -12.78 5.82
CA LYS A 19 -16.40 -12.02 4.61
C LYS A 19 -16.14 -10.57 4.98
N ASN A 20 -14.95 -10.08 4.65
CA ASN A 20 -14.59 -8.69 4.30
C ASN A 20 -13.06 -8.65 4.30
N SER A 21 -12.52 -9.11 3.19
CA SER A 21 -11.09 -9.27 2.96
C SER A 21 -10.40 -7.90 2.97
N LEU A 22 -9.18 -7.83 3.48
CA LEU A 22 -8.31 -6.65 3.37
C LEU A 22 -7.43 -6.88 2.13
N HIS A 23 -7.07 -5.88 1.33
CA HIS A 23 -6.36 -6.16 0.08
C HIS A 23 -5.39 -5.05 -0.37
N ILE A 24 -4.13 -5.45 -0.53
CA ILE A 24 -3.05 -4.84 -1.33
C ILE A 24 -1.94 -4.18 -0.56
N CYS A 25 -0.78 -4.83 -0.63
CA CYS A 25 0.52 -4.26 -0.32
C CYS A 25 1.31 -4.11 -1.63
N PHE A 26 1.82 -2.90 -1.92
CA PHE A 26 2.66 -2.69 -3.10
C PHE A 26 4.05 -3.32 -2.92
N LYS A 27 4.34 -4.35 -3.70
CA LYS A 27 5.59 -5.12 -3.62
C LYS A 27 6.63 -4.61 -4.62
N HIS A 28 7.89 -4.62 -4.20
CA HIS A 28 9.05 -4.77 -5.10
C HIS A 28 9.82 -6.02 -4.64
N CYS A 29 10.19 -6.87 -5.60
CA CYS A 29 11.05 -8.07 -5.48
C CYS A 29 10.56 -9.33 -4.76
N HIS A 30 10.97 -10.44 -5.37
CA HIS A 30 10.67 -11.87 -5.25
C HIS A 30 10.61 -12.53 -3.87
N GLU A 31 10.86 -11.83 -2.77
CA GLU A 31 10.92 -12.43 -1.42
C GLU A 31 9.93 -11.78 -0.44
N PHE A 32 9.39 -12.60 0.44
CA PHE A 32 8.39 -12.23 1.45
C PHE A 32 8.99 -11.43 2.63
N LEU A 33 10.31 -11.42 2.74
CA LEU A 33 11.05 -11.00 3.93
C LEU A 33 10.97 -9.48 4.27
N PRO A 34 11.09 -8.52 3.33
CA PRO A 34 11.20 -7.10 3.71
C PRO A 34 9.91 -6.52 4.28
N TYR A 35 8.76 -7.15 4.04
CA TYR A 35 7.45 -6.71 4.54
C TYR A 35 6.90 -7.62 5.65
N TYR A 36 7.70 -8.56 6.15
CA TYR A 36 7.26 -9.52 7.16
C TYR A 36 6.80 -8.84 8.46
N SER A 37 7.52 -7.81 8.90
CA SER A 37 7.15 -7.02 10.09
C SER A 37 5.79 -6.35 9.94
N VAL A 38 5.53 -5.73 8.78
CA VAL A 38 4.25 -5.12 8.44
C VAL A 38 3.14 -6.17 8.40
N PHE A 39 3.42 -7.32 7.79
CA PHE A 39 2.46 -8.41 7.71
C PHE A 39 2.09 -8.97 9.10
N GLN A 40 3.05 -9.12 10.01
CA GLN A 40 2.78 -9.56 11.38
C GLN A 40 2.01 -8.51 12.19
N ALA A 41 2.32 -7.21 12.00
CA ALA A 41 1.54 -6.14 12.61
C ALA A 41 0.07 -6.16 12.14
N LEU A 42 -0.15 -6.33 10.82
CA LEU A 42 -1.50 -6.46 10.26
C LEU A 42 -2.22 -7.72 10.78
N LYS A 43 -1.51 -8.83 10.94
CA LYS A 43 -2.07 -10.05 11.54
C LYS A 43 -2.53 -9.82 12.96
N HIS A 44 -1.71 -9.19 13.80
CA HIS A 44 -2.08 -8.88 15.19
C HIS A 44 -3.28 -7.93 15.24
N ALA A 45 -3.31 -6.91 14.38
CA ALA A 45 -4.46 -6.01 14.26
C ALA A 45 -5.73 -6.74 13.81
N ALA A 46 -5.63 -7.68 12.86
CA ALA A 46 -6.74 -8.47 12.38
C ALA A 46 -7.28 -9.44 13.45
N ILE A 47 -6.39 -10.09 14.22
CA ILE A 47 -6.77 -10.92 15.36
C ILE A 47 -7.52 -10.08 16.41
N TYR A 48 -6.99 -8.90 16.76
CA TYR A 48 -7.62 -7.99 17.71
C TYR A 48 -9.01 -7.52 17.24
N ALA A 49 -9.15 -7.24 15.94
CA ALA A 49 -10.41 -6.83 15.33
C ALA A 49 -11.38 -8.00 15.04
N ASN A 50 -10.98 -9.25 15.34
CA ASN A 50 -11.69 -10.47 14.97
C ASN A 50 -12.08 -10.51 13.48
N ARG A 51 -11.07 -10.29 12.62
CA ARG A 51 -11.18 -10.27 11.15
C ARG A 51 -10.16 -11.21 10.52
N LYS A 52 -10.52 -11.80 9.38
CA LYS A 52 -9.60 -12.58 8.56
C LYS A 52 -8.75 -11.63 7.70
N LEU A 53 -7.44 -11.70 7.88
CA LEU A 53 -6.50 -10.97 7.02
C LEU A 53 -6.28 -11.77 5.72
N GLU A 54 -6.66 -11.19 4.59
CA GLU A 54 -6.21 -11.60 3.27
C GLU A 54 -5.25 -10.52 2.77
N VAL A 55 -4.25 -10.88 1.97
CA VAL A 55 -3.28 -9.91 1.44
C VAL A 55 -2.99 -10.29 0.00
N ALA A 56 -3.34 -9.40 -0.92
CA ALA A 56 -2.84 -9.43 -2.28
C ALA A 56 -1.55 -8.60 -2.37
N PHE A 57 -0.59 -9.03 -3.16
CA PHE A 57 0.60 -8.24 -3.45
C PHE A 57 0.51 -7.75 -4.90
N VAL A 58 0.67 -6.45 -5.11
CA VAL A 58 0.62 -5.83 -6.43
C VAL A 58 1.93 -5.10 -6.68
N TYR A 59 2.53 -5.26 -7.84
CA TYR A 59 3.73 -4.51 -8.19
C TYR A 59 3.34 -3.08 -8.54
N ALA A 60 4.04 -2.11 -7.96
CA ALA A 60 3.79 -0.70 -8.24
C ALA A 60 4.04 -0.33 -9.72
N GLU A 61 5.03 -0.98 -10.34
CA GLU A 61 5.36 -0.81 -11.78
C GLU A 61 4.18 -1.20 -12.68
N ASN A 62 3.44 -2.27 -12.32
CA ASN A 62 2.27 -2.72 -13.09
C ASN A 62 1.11 -1.71 -13.09
N LEU A 63 1.15 -0.67 -12.25
CA LEU A 63 0.14 0.37 -12.17
C LEU A 63 0.52 1.63 -12.96
N GLU A 64 1.73 1.67 -13.49
CA GLU A 64 2.20 2.79 -14.30
C GLU A 64 1.58 2.76 -15.70
N ASP A 65 1.35 3.93 -16.28
CA ASP A 65 0.70 4.06 -17.59
C ASP A 65 1.49 3.39 -18.73
N HIS A 66 2.82 3.29 -18.60
CA HIS A 66 3.65 2.62 -19.61
C HIS A 66 3.30 1.12 -19.74
N MET A 67 2.86 0.49 -18.64
CA MET A 67 2.46 -0.92 -18.62
C MET A 67 1.17 -1.18 -19.40
N ARG A 68 0.33 -0.15 -19.58
CA ARG A 68 -0.87 -0.24 -20.42
C ARG A 68 -0.52 -0.57 -21.88
N THR A 69 0.64 -0.12 -22.37
CA THR A 69 1.10 -0.37 -23.74
C THR A 69 1.99 -1.59 -23.84
N SER A 70 2.89 -1.80 -22.88
CA SER A 70 3.84 -2.92 -22.94
C SER A 70 3.21 -4.26 -22.60
N ASN A 71 2.40 -4.33 -21.54
CA ASN A 71 1.78 -5.57 -21.04
C ASN A 71 0.38 -5.27 -20.45
N PRO A 72 -0.65 -5.15 -21.30
CA PRO A 72 -1.98 -4.73 -20.87
C PRO A 72 -2.64 -5.70 -19.88
N ASP A 73 -2.35 -7.00 -19.98
CA ASP A 73 -2.94 -8.03 -19.11
C ASP A 73 -2.53 -7.85 -17.64
N LEU A 74 -1.23 -7.61 -17.40
CA LEU A 74 -0.69 -7.38 -16.05
C LEU A 74 -1.18 -6.06 -15.46
N PHE A 75 -1.29 -5.03 -16.30
CA PHE A 75 -1.84 -3.74 -15.91
C PHE A 75 -3.30 -3.87 -15.46
N HIS A 76 -4.12 -4.56 -16.25
CA HIS A 76 -5.53 -4.77 -15.92
C HIS A 76 -5.69 -5.62 -14.66
N GLN A 77 -4.91 -6.70 -14.51
CA GLN A 77 -4.95 -7.54 -13.31
C GLN A 77 -4.54 -6.79 -12.03
N ALA A 78 -3.53 -5.92 -12.14
CA ALA A 78 -3.08 -5.07 -11.03
C ALA A 78 -4.19 -4.10 -10.61
N TRP A 79 -4.79 -3.38 -11.57
CA TRP A 79 -5.88 -2.45 -11.29
C TRP A 79 -7.16 -3.13 -10.81
N LEU A 80 -7.49 -4.32 -11.32
CA LEU A 80 -8.60 -5.13 -10.81
C LEU A 80 -8.40 -5.50 -9.34
N SER A 81 -7.18 -5.85 -8.97
CA SER A 81 -6.85 -6.12 -7.57
C SER A 81 -7.10 -4.87 -6.73
N VAL A 82 -6.63 -3.69 -7.18
CA VAL A 82 -6.78 -2.39 -6.50
C VAL A 82 -8.23 -1.93 -6.43
N SER A 83 -9.05 -2.20 -7.44
CA SER A 83 -10.46 -1.85 -7.41
C SER A 83 -11.29 -2.74 -6.50
N ASN A 84 -10.89 -4.01 -6.36
CA ASN A 84 -11.59 -4.97 -5.51
C ASN A 84 -11.18 -4.88 -4.04
N SER A 85 -10.18 -4.04 -3.72
CA SER A 85 -9.72 -3.91 -2.35
C SER A 85 -10.52 -2.93 -1.51
N GLN A 86 -10.68 -3.30 -0.24
CA GLN A 86 -11.38 -2.53 0.78
C GLN A 86 -10.45 -1.52 1.44
N ALA A 87 -9.14 -1.77 1.46
CA ALA A 87 -8.14 -0.86 1.99
C ALA A 87 -6.78 -1.16 1.37
N VAL A 88 -6.00 -0.11 1.06
CA VAL A 88 -4.71 -0.23 0.37
C VAL A 88 -3.56 0.15 1.30
N VAL A 89 -2.49 -0.65 1.35
CA VAL A 89 -1.28 -0.32 2.10
C VAL A 89 -0.15 0.02 1.12
N VAL A 90 0.38 1.23 1.24
CA VAL A 90 1.53 1.71 0.47
C VAL A 90 2.76 1.66 1.35
N PRO A 91 3.59 0.60 1.26
CA PRO A 91 4.81 0.55 2.03
C PRO A 91 5.88 1.49 1.48
N GLY A 92 6.91 1.70 2.31
CA GLY A 92 8.15 2.33 1.88
C GLY A 92 8.78 1.60 0.69
N GLY A 93 9.46 2.36 -0.16
CA GLY A 93 10.29 1.82 -1.23
C GLY A 93 11.56 2.65 -1.35
N PHE A 94 12.54 2.10 -2.03
CA PHE A 94 13.80 2.79 -2.30
C PHE A 94 13.96 2.99 -3.81
N GLY A 95 14.43 4.18 -4.20
CA GLY A 95 14.61 4.54 -5.61
C GLY A 95 13.38 5.15 -6.27
N ALA A 96 13.53 5.51 -7.55
CA ALA A 96 12.48 6.13 -8.37
C ALA A 96 11.49 5.13 -9.00
N ARG A 97 11.79 3.82 -8.95
CA ARG A 97 10.99 2.77 -9.61
C ARG A 97 9.64 2.57 -8.91
N GLY A 98 8.56 2.45 -9.67
CA GLY A 98 7.22 2.27 -9.10
C GLY A 98 6.68 3.52 -8.41
N PHE A 99 7.34 4.68 -8.52
CA PHE A 99 6.91 5.90 -7.86
C PHE A 99 5.59 6.41 -8.44
N GLU A 100 5.51 6.57 -9.75
CA GLU A 100 4.30 7.06 -10.42
C GLU A 100 3.13 6.09 -10.25
N GLY A 101 3.38 4.78 -10.25
CA GLY A 101 2.34 3.77 -9.97
C GLY A 101 1.78 3.87 -8.55
N LYS A 102 2.62 4.19 -7.55
CA LYS A 102 2.14 4.46 -6.18
C LYS A 102 1.31 5.73 -6.11
N LEU A 103 1.69 6.79 -6.81
CA LEU A 103 0.90 8.04 -6.87
C LEU A 103 -0.46 7.79 -7.51
N ALA A 104 -0.50 7.05 -8.62
CA ALA A 104 -1.75 6.66 -9.28
C ALA A 104 -2.66 5.86 -8.35
N ALA A 105 -2.11 4.91 -7.59
CA ALA A 105 -2.87 4.14 -6.61
C ALA A 105 -3.41 4.99 -5.45
N ILE A 106 -2.62 5.93 -4.92
CA ILE A 106 -3.07 6.83 -3.85
C ILE A 106 -4.16 7.76 -4.35
N ARG A 107 -3.99 8.32 -5.56
CA ARG A 107 -5.00 9.13 -6.22
C ARG A 107 -6.32 8.37 -6.37
N PHE A 108 -6.25 7.12 -6.84
CA PHE A 108 -7.41 6.26 -6.95
C PHE A 108 -8.11 6.05 -5.61
N CYS A 109 -7.34 5.80 -4.54
CA CYS A 109 -7.91 5.63 -3.20
C CYS A 109 -8.60 6.91 -2.72
N ARG A 110 -7.98 8.08 -2.93
CA ARG A 110 -8.54 9.38 -2.56
C ARG A 110 -9.83 9.69 -3.33
N GLU A 111 -9.83 9.50 -4.65
CA GLU A 111 -10.97 9.81 -5.51
C GLU A 111 -12.17 8.90 -5.26
N ARG A 112 -11.92 7.64 -4.85
CA ARG A 112 -12.98 6.65 -4.58
C ARG A 112 -13.34 6.49 -3.09
N GLY A 113 -12.67 7.22 -2.20
CA GLY A 113 -12.87 7.10 -0.76
C GLY A 113 -12.44 5.73 -0.18
N VAL A 114 -11.52 5.03 -0.85
CA VAL A 114 -10.96 3.78 -0.33
C VAL A 114 -9.92 4.12 0.73
N PRO A 115 -10.01 3.59 1.96
CA PRO A 115 -9.02 3.86 2.99
C PRO A 115 -7.64 3.33 2.59
N PHE A 116 -6.60 4.13 2.82
CA PHE A 116 -5.23 3.70 2.56
C PHE A 116 -4.30 4.03 3.73
N LEU A 117 -3.22 3.25 3.86
CA LEU A 117 -2.18 3.44 4.86
C LEU A 117 -0.83 3.64 4.16
N GLY A 118 -0.27 4.85 4.24
CA GLY A 118 1.07 5.16 3.74
C GLY A 118 2.14 4.95 4.81
N LEU A 119 3.13 4.09 4.55
CA LEU A 119 4.28 3.88 5.44
C LEU A 119 5.53 4.53 4.85
N CYS A 120 6.22 5.36 5.64
CA CYS A 120 7.46 6.04 5.23
C CYS A 120 7.25 6.82 3.92
N LEU A 121 7.89 6.41 2.82
CA LEU A 121 7.71 6.99 1.48
C LEU A 121 6.23 7.02 1.04
N GLY A 122 5.40 6.07 1.47
CA GLY A 122 3.97 6.06 1.12
C GLY A 122 3.22 7.31 1.61
N LEU A 123 3.59 7.84 2.78
CA LEU A 123 3.03 9.10 3.28
C LEU A 123 3.54 10.31 2.48
N GLN A 124 4.82 10.29 2.10
CA GLN A 124 5.41 11.33 1.25
C GLN A 124 4.71 11.36 -0.12
N CYS A 125 4.49 10.20 -0.74
CA CYS A 125 3.74 10.07 -1.98
C CYS A 125 2.31 10.63 -1.85
N ALA A 126 1.65 10.42 -0.71
CA ALA A 126 0.29 10.94 -0.49
C ALA A 126 0.25 12.47 -0.39
N ALA A 127 1.21 13.07 0.32
CA ALA A 127 1.33 14.53 0.37
C ALA A 127 1.60 15.12 -1.02
N ILE A 128 2.45 14.45 -1.81
CA ILE A 128 2.80 14.88 -3.18
C ILE A 128 1.60 14.72 -4.13
N GLU A 129 0.88 13.61 -4.06
CA GLU A 129 -0.34 13.39 -4.85
C GLU A 129 -1.37 14.47 -4.53
N PHE A 130 -1.58 14.77 -3.24
CA PHE A 130 -2.52 15.80 -2.83
C PHE A 130 -2.11 17.18 -3.34
N ALA A 131 -0.82 17.55 -3.21
CA ALA A 131 -0.32 18.82 -3.70
C ALA A 131 -0.48 18.95 -5.23
N ARG A 132 -0.20 17.89 -5.99
CA ARG A 132 -0.35 17.89 -7.45
C ARG A 132 -1.82 17.92 -7.89
N SER A 133 -2.65 17.07 -7.31
CA SER A 133 -4.03 16.86 -7.76
C SER A 133 -5.02 17.92 -7.24
N VAL A 134 -4.83 18.38 -6.00
CA VAL A 134 -5.77 19.31 -5.34
C VAL A 134 -5.26 20.74 -5.37
N LEU A 135 -3.97 20.97 -5.07
CA LEU A 135 -3.39 22.31 -5.02
C LEU A 135 -2.83 22.79 -6.38
N GLY A 136 -2.70 21.89 -7.36
CA GLY A 136 -2.13 22.20 -8.67
C GLY A 136 -0.62 22.47 -8.63
N TRP A 137 0.07 22.08 -7.57
CA TRP A 137 1.49 22.37 -7.39
C TRP A 137 2.37 21.40 -8.18
N GLN A 138 3.38 21.93 -8.88
CA GLN A 138 4.39 21.11 -9.54
C GLN A 138 5.47 20.70 -8.53
N VAL A 139 5.20 19.64 -7.79
CA VAL A 139 6.18 19.06 -6.86
C VAL A 139 7.11 18.13 -7.65
N ARG A 140 8.40 18.49 -7.75
CA ARG A 140 9.45 17.62 -8.34
C ARG A 140 10.21 16.92 -7.22
N LEU A 141 10.32 15.61 -7.31
CA LEU A 141 11.21 14.82 -6.45
C LEU A 141 12.59 14.77 -7.10
N TYR A 142 13.56 15.46 -6.50
CA TYR A 142 14.96 15.14 -6.71
C TYR A 142 15.31 13.96 -5.79
N LEU A 143 16.09 13.01 -6.31
CA LEU A 143 16.17 11.63 -5.85
C LEU A 143 16.61 11.46 -4.38
N VAL A 144 15.76 10.80 -3.59
CA VAL A 144 16.06 9.63 -2.72
C VAL A 144 17.09 9.76 -1.58
N SER A 145 17.81 10.87 -1.41
CA SER A 145 18.63 11.10 -0.19
C SER A 145 18.78 12.59 0.12
N PHE A 146 18.16 13.04 1.21
CA PHE A 146 18.53 14.24 1.99
C PHE A 146 18.62 15.64 1.33
N GLU A 147 18.05 15.88 0.16
CA GLU A 147 17.76 17.25 -0.29
C GLU A 147 16.26 17.42 -0.52
N GLY A 148 15.70 18.50 0.02
CA GLY A 148 14.28 18.63 0.36
C GLY A 148 13.26 18.47 -0.77
N ILE A 149 11.99 18.37 -0.37
CA ILE A 149 10.84 18.50 -1.28
C ILE A 149 10.80 19.97 -1.74
N CYS A 150 11.19 20.23 -2.98
CA CYS A 150 11.01 21.55 -3.60
C CYS A 150 9.59 21.64 -4.18
N VAL A 151 8.74 22.39 -3.47
CA VAL A 151 7.41 22.77 -3.95
C VAL A 151 7.54 24.06 -4.75
N LEU A 152 7.22 24.01 -6.05
CA LEU A 152 7.05 25.22 -6.83
C LEU A 152 5.57 25.65 -6.80
N PRO A 153 5.27 26.94 -6.55
CA PRO A 153 3.91 27.45 -6.62
C PRO A 153 3.34 27.26 -8.04
N PRO A 154 2.00 27.17 -8.18
CA PRO A 154 1.36 27.07 -9.48
C PRO A 154 1.63 28.38 -10.25
N GLN A 155 1.93 28.27 -11.54
CA GLN A 155 2.10 29.44 -12.43
C GLN A 155 0.75 30.05 -12.77
#